data_AF-A0A831X6S6-F1
#
_entry.id   AF-A0A831X6S6-F1
#
_cell.length_a   1.000
_cell.length_b   1.000
_cell.length_c   1.000
_cell.angle_alpha   90.00
_cell.angle_beta   90.00
_cell.angle_gamma   90.00
#
_symmetry.space_group_name_H-M   'P 1'
#
loop_
_entity.id
_entity.type
_entity.pdbx_description
1 polymer ?
#
loop_
_entity_poly.entity_id
_entity_poly.type
_entity_poly.pdbx_seq_one_letter_code
_entity_poly.pdbx_strand_id
1 'polypeptide(L)'
;MDADSLARELAHLISSYLSGELDFGSFEQAFVSLTWDAHRLGDASLDEAVKDIEHALVQSRVHVFGEAEFRRWLADALHRLVIRA
;
A
#
# COMPACT_ATOMS: atom_id res chain seq x y z
N MET A 1 13.46 -2.35 11.20
CA MET A 1 12.29 -1.52 10.85
C MET A 1 11.26 -1.76 11.93
N ASP A 2 10.64 -0.70 12.46
CA ASP A 2 9.49 -0.80 13.36
C ASP A 2 8.20 -0.53 12.56
N ALA A 3 7.05 -0.74 13.20
CA ALA A 3 5.74 -0.55 12.57
C ALA A 3 5.54 0.88 12.06
N ASP A 4 6.02 1.89 12.80
CA ASP A 4 5.91 3.30 12.41
C ASP A 4 6.75 3.63 11.17
N SER A 5 7.96 3.07 11.08
CA SER A 5 8.83 3.21 9.91
C SER A 5 8.19 2.58 8.68
N LEU A 6 7.65 1.38 8.80
CA LEU A 6 6.96 0.71 7.69
C LEU A 6 5.70 1.48 7.26
N ALA A 7 4.91 2.00 8.20
CA ALA A 7 3.74 2.82 7.90
C ALA A 7 4.11 4.09 7.11
N ARG A 8 5.22 4.75 7.48
CA ARG A 8 5.74 5.93 6.76
C ARG A 8 6.23 5.58 5.36
N GLU A 9 6.98 4.48 5.21
CA GLU A 9 7.44 4.02 3.90
C GLU A 9 6.27 3.63 2.98
N LEU A 10 5.25 2.96 3.52
CA LEU A 10 4.00 2.65 2.80
C LEU A 10 3.28 3.92 2.36
N ALA A 11 3.13 4.89 3.27
CA ALA A 11 2.49 6.17 2.95
C ALA A 11 3.25 6.92 1.85
N HIS A 12 4.58 6.91 1.88
CA HIS A 12 5.41 7.52 0.84
C HIS A 12 5.24 6.81 -0.50
N LEU A 13 5.31 5.48 -0.51
CA LEU A 13 5.13 4.67 -1.72
C LEU A 13 3.78 4.91 -2.39
N ILE A 14 2.70 4.91 -1.60
CA ILE A 14 1.35 5.20 -2.09
C ILE A 14 1.29 6.62 -2.66
N SER A 15 1.88 7.60 -1.97
CA SER A 15 1.90 9.00 -2.43
C SER A 15 2.61 9.17 -3.76
N SER A 16 3.77 8.52 -3.98
CA SER A 16 4.50 8.57 -5.25
C SER A 16 3.71 7.94 -6.39
N TYR A 17 2.99 6.83 -6.15
CA TYR A 17 2.10 6.25 -7.17
C TYR A 17 0.92 7.15 -7.51
N LEU A 18 0.24 7.72 -6.49
CA LEU A 18 -0.87 8.63 -6.71
C LEU A 18 -0.46 9.91 -7.44
N SER A 19 0.77 10.39 -7.20
CA SER A 19 1.34 11.57 -7.88
C SER A 19 1.82 11.27 -9.31
N GLY A 20 1.84 10.00 -9.71
CA GLY A 20 2.28 9.57 -11.04
C GLY A 20 3.80 9.48 -11.20
N GLU A 21 4.57 9.55 -10.11
CA GLU A 21 6.02 9.32 -10.11
C GLU A 21 6.36 7.83 -10.32
N LEU A 22 5.43 6.95 -9.96
CA LEU A 22 5.51 5.51 -10.18
C LEU A 22 4.37 5.05 -11.08
N ASP A 23 4.69 4.17 -12.03
CA ASP A 23 3.68 3.37 -12.72
C ASP A 23 3.19 2.21 -11.83
N PHE A 24 2.11 1.55 -12.25
CA PHE A 24 1.49 0.48 -11.47
C PHE A 24 2.43 -0.70 -11.20
N GLY A 25 3.26 -1.10 -12.18
CA GLY A 25 4.18 -2.22 -12.02
C GLY A 25 5.31 -1.91 -11.05
N SER A 26 5.85 -0.68 -11.11
CA SER A 26 6.88 -0.18 -10.21
C SER A 26 6.35 -0.05 -8.78
N PHE A 27 5.11 0.45 -8.62
CA PHE A 27 4.44 0.48 -7.32
C PHE A 27 4.26 -0.92 -6.75
N GLU A 28 3.77 -1.88 -7.53
CA GLU A 28 3.55 -3.25 -7.09
C GLU A 28 4.86 -3.92 -6.63
N GLN A 29 5.92 -3.80 -7.42
CA GLN A 29 7.21 -4.38 -7.07
C GLN A 29 7.77 -3.77 -5.78
N ALA A 30 7.70 -2.44 -5.64
CA ALA A 30 8.15 -1.75 -4.44
C ALA A 30 7.30 -2.13 -3.22
N PHE A 31 5.99 -2.28 -3.38
CA PHE A 31 5.08 -2.70 -2.32
C PHE A 31 5.46 -4.10 -1.81
N VAL A 32 5.61 -5.08 -2.70
CA VAL A 32 5.98 -6.46 -2.32
C VAL A 32 7.35 -6.49 -1.62
N SER A 33 8.31 -5.72 -2.12
CA SER A 33 9.63 -5.63 -1.49
C SER A 33 9.57 -5.01 -0.09
N LEU A 34 8.72 -4.01 0.10
CA LEU A 34 8.56 -3.31 1.37
C LEU A 34 7.81 -4.16 2.40
N THR A 35 6.78 -4.89 1.98
CA THR A 35 5.91 -5.65 2.89
C THR A 35 6.36 -7.09 3.13
N TRP A 36 7.43 -7.55 2.47
CA TRP A 36 7.96 -8.91 2.59
C TRP A 36 8.15 -9.36 4.05
N ASP A 37 8.68 -8.50 4.92
CA ASP A 37 8.91 -8.79 6.35
C ASP A 37 7.86 -8.14 7.28
N ALA A 38 6.81 -7.50 6.76
CA ALA A 38 5.82 -6.78 7.56
C ALA A 38 5.13 -7.65 8.61
N HIS A 39 4.84 -8.91 8.25
CA HIS A 39 4.20 -9.90 9.13
C HIS A 39 5.04 -10.24 10.38
N ARG A 40 6.33 -9.92 10.40
CA ARG A 40 7.24 -10.16 11.53
C ARG A 40 7.23 -9.03 12.56
N LEU A 41 6.60 -7.90 12.25
CA LEU A 41 6.56 -6.73 13.13
C LEU A 41 5.55 -6.88 14.28
N GLY A 42 4.58 -7.80 14.17
CA GLY A 42 3.62 -8.08 15.23
C GLY A 42 2.56 -7.00 15.45
N ASP A 43 2.51 -5.97 14.59
CA ASP A 43 1.45 -4.96 14.61
C ASP A 43 0.25 -5.44 13.76
N ALA A 44 -0.81 -5.87 14.44
CA ALA A 44 -2.00 -6.43 13.79
C ALA A 44 -2.71 -5.44 12.86
N SER A 45 -2.56 -4.15 13.14
CA SER A 45 -3.23 -3.08 12.44
C SER A 45 -2.52 -2.68 11.16
N LEU A 46 -1.19 -2.71 11.17
CA LEU A 46 -0.37 -2.57 9.98
C LEU A 46 -0.46 -3.81 9.09
N ASP A 47 -0.52 -5.01 9.68
CA ASP A 47 -0.73 -6.27 8.97
C ASP A 47 -2.09 -6.29 8.23
N GLU A 48 -3.16 -5.79 8.86
CA GLU A 48 -4.46 -5.61 8.20
C GLU A 48 -4.38 -4.63 7.02
N ALA A 49 -3.72 -3.48 7.20
CA ALA A 49 -3.54 -2.50 6.13
C ALA A 49 -2.74 -3.07 4.94
N VAL A 50 -1.68 -3.83 5.20
CA VAL A 50 -0.88 -4.50 4.16
C VAL A 50 -1.74 -5.50 3.40
N LYS A 51 -2.51 -6.34 4.09
CA LYS A 51 -3.40 -7.33 3.46
C LYS A 51 -4.49 -6.68 2.61
N ASP A 52 -5.06 -5.58 3.09
CA ASP A 52 -6.05 -4.82 2.34
C ASP A 52 -5.47 -4.27 1.03
N ILE A 53 -4.26 -3.70 1.09
CA ILE A 53 -3.56 -3.17 -0.11
C ILE A 53 -3.20 -4.31 -1.07
N GLU A 54 -2.70 -5.43 -0.55
CA GLU A 54 -2.39 -6.62 -1.35
C GLU A 54 -3.64 -7.16 -2.07
N HIS A 55 -4.77 -7.24 -1.36
CA HIS A 55 -6.03 -7.68 -1.94
C HIS A 55 -6.51 -6.74 -3.05
N ALA A 56 -6.43 -5.42 -2.84
CA ALA A 56 -6.76 -4.42 -3.86
C ALA A 56 -5.83 -4.50 -5.09
N LEU A 57 -4.54 -4.77 -4.89
CA LEU A 57 -3.57 -5.00 -5.97
C LEU A 57 -3.94 -6.22 -6.82
N VAL A 58 -4.26 -7.35 -6.17
CA VAL A 58 -4.68 -8.58 -6.86
C VAL A 58 -5.95 -8.34 -7.67
N GLN A 59 -6.96 -7.68 -7.08
CA GLN A 59 -8.20 -7.34 -7.78
C GLN A 59 -7.98 -6.42 -8.99
N SER A 60 -7.04 -5.47 -8.89
CA SER A 60 -6.66 -4.61 -10.02
C SER A 60 -5.98 -5.41 -11.13
N ARG A 61 -5.09 -6.34 -10.78
CA ARG A 61 -4.39 -7.21 -11.75
C ARG A 61 -5.32 -8.13 -12.52
N VAL A 62 -6.36 -8.66 -11.86
CA VAL A 62 -7.37 -9.50 -12.52
C VAL A 62 -8.48 -8.67 -13.19
N HIS A 63 -8.29 -7.35 -13.32
CA HIS A 63 -9.23 -6.40 -13.94
C HIS A 63 -10.63 -6.42 -13.32
N VAL A 64 -10.75 -6.73 -12.02
CA VAL A 64 -12.02 -6.64 -11.28
C VAL A 64 -12.44 -5.18 -11.12
N PHE A 65 -11.48 -4.27 -10.95
CA PHE A 65 -11.68 -2.83 -11.04
C PHE A 65 -10.47 -2.16 -11.71
N GLY A 66 -10.69 -1.00 -12.32
CA GLY A 66 -9.68 -0.31 -13.14
C GLY A 66 -8.65 0.46 -12.32
N GLU A 67 -7.58 0.93 -12.96
CA GLU A 67 -6.52 1.70 -12.30
C GLU A 67 -7.04 2.97 -11.61
N ALA A 68 -8.05 3.63 -12.17
CA ALA A 68 -8.67 4.81 -11.57
C ALA A 68 -9.37 4.48 -10.24
N GLU A 69 -10.02 3.32 -10.16
CA GLU A 69 -10.68 2.82 -8.95
C GLU A 69 -9.63 2.39 -7.92
N PHE A 70 -8.54 1.78 -8.36
CA PHE A 70 -7.39 1.47 -7.52
C PHE A 70 -6.76 2.71 -6.89
N ARG A 71 -6.47 3.73 -7.69
CA ARG A 71 -5.94 5.01 -7.21
C ARG A 71 -6.87 5.67 -6.19
N ARG A 72 -8.19 5.60 -6.42
CA ARG A 72 -9.17 6.13 -5.46
C ARG A 72 -9.15 5.36 -4.15
N TRP A 73 -9.13 4.03 -4.21
CA TRP A 73 -9.03 3.19 -3.02
C TRP A 73 -7.73 3.44 -2.24
N LEU A 74 -6.60 3.58 -2.94
CA LEU A 74 -5.31 3.88 -2.33
C LEU A 74 -5.27 5.25 -1.66
N ALA A 75 -5.95 6.26 -2.22
CA ALA A 75 -6.05 7.57 -1.57
C ALA A 75 -6.77 7.47 -0.21
N ASP A 76 -7.82 6.65 -0.12
CA ASP A 76 -8.52 6.39 1.14
C ASP A 76 -7.64 5.60 2.12
N ALA A 77 -6.87 4.62 1.63
CA ALA A 77 -5.92 3.85 2.45
C ALA A 77 -4.79 4.73 3.00
N LEU A 78 -4.24 5.63 2.18
CA LEU A 78 -3.22 6.60 2.58
C LEU A 78 -3.73 7.50 3.70
N HIS A 79 -4.96 8.01 3.59
CA HIS A 79 -5.55 8.85 4.63
C HIS A 79 -5.64 8.11 5.97
N ARG A 80 -6.03 6.84 5.96
CA ARG A 80 -6.09 5.99 7.17
C ARG A 80 -4.71 5.72 7.77
N LEU A 81 -3.69 5.52 6.94
CA LEU A 81 -2.30 5.33 7.37
C LEU A 81 -1.72 6.60 8.02
N VAL A 82 -1.97 7.78 7.42
CA VAL A 82 -1.41 9.06 7.89
C VAL A 82 -2.08 9.57 9.17
N ILE A 83 -3.39 9.35 9.36
CA ILE A 83 -4.07 9.72 10.62
C ILE A 83 -3.52 8.93 11.81
N ARG A 84 -2.86 7.79 11.55
CA ARG A 84 -2.38 6.85 12.57
C ARG A 84 -0.93 7.08 13.01
N ALA A 85 -0.13 7.74 12.17
CA ALA A 85 1.31 7.98 12.35
C ALA A 85 1.60 9.28 13.11
#